data_AF-A0A447UYH3-F1
#
_entry.id   AF-A0A447UYH3-F1
#
_cell.length_a   1.000
_cell.length_b   1.000
_cell.length_c   1.000
_cell.angle_alpha   90.00
_cell.angle_beta   90.00
_cell.angle_gamma   90.00
#
_symmetry.space_group_name_H-M   'P 1'
#
loop_
_entity.id
_entity.type
_entity.pdbx_description
1 polymer ?
#
loop_
_entity_poly.entity_id
_entity_poly.type
_entity_poly.pdbx_seq_one_letter_code
_entity_poly.pdbx_strand_id
1 'polypeptide(L)'
;MKIALILPEAGKAAAMNEIGHFLSRSGIEKVQPEGWLLPEAECMEPQLDALYAHYARAPADILLFPSGWQGAELATRLAYRLKGEACTAAAGADFDQRLVSKNAWGGALVATLRLQNNPWCLSVAAAPGAESWQPEIDFFPIPVAEQKPDWLVECTAVADERASGLAEAKFVLAVGRGAGSSQAMEQIEACAIAMGMQTGASREAVMHAWCSMDKLLGMSGIQIAADVCLAAGVSGAPAFISGIAHSRFIVAVNSDPQAAIFRHADVGIVDDLLPVLAELQNCVREDI
;
A
#
# COMPACT_ATOMS: atom_id res chain seq x y z
N MET A 1 -8.05 -27.49 5.44
CA MET A 1 -8.18 -26.03 5.42
C MET A 1 -8.13 -25.58 3.97
N LYS A 2 -9.23 -25.13 3.41
CA LYS A 2 -9.32 -24.63 2.04
C LYS A 2 -9.17 -23.11 2.03
N ILE A 3 -8.22 -22.60 1.26
CA ILE A 3 -7.95 -21.17 1.13
C ILE A 3 -8.31 -20.72 -0.30
N ALA A 4 -9.09 -19.66 -0.41
CA ALA A 4 -9.35 -18.96 -1.66
C ALA A 4 -8.66 -17.59 -1.66
N LEU A 5 -7.96 -17.26 -2.74
CA LEU A 5 -7.36 -15.95 -2.96
C LEU A 5 -8.32 -15.13 -3.83
N ILE A 6 -8.81 -14.01 -3.30
CA ILE A 6 -9.71 -13.11 -4.02
C ILE A 6 -8.86 -12.05 -4.69
N LEU A 7 -8.67 -12.17 -6.00
CA LEU A 7 -7.68 -11.41 -6.74
C LEU A 7 -8.36 -10.54 -7.80
N PRO A 8 -7.98 -9.27 -7.93
CA PRO A 8 -8.39 -8.48 -9.08
C PRO A 8 -7.67 -8.98 -10.35
N GLU A 9 -8.32 -8.89 -11.50
CA GLU A 9 -7.69 -9.18 -12.79
C GLU A 9 -6.56 -8.19 -13.10
N ALA A 10 -6.82 -6.91 -12.90
CA ALA A 10 -5.81 -5.86 -12.94
C ALA A 10 -5.01 -5.82 -11.63
N GLY A 11 -3.68 -5.67 -11.71
CA GLY A 11 -2.82 -5.66 -10.51
C GLY A 11 -2.69 -7.02 -9.81
N LYS A 12 -3.13 -8.12 -10.43
CA LYS A 12 -3.07 -9.49 -9.89
C LYS A 12 -1.70 -9.84 -9.29
N ALA A 13 -0.61 -9.51 -9.98
CA ALA A 13 0.74 -9.84 -9.54
C ALA A 13 1.09 -9.17 -8.19
N ALA A 14 0.75 -7.88 -8.03
CA ALA A 14 0.96 -7.17 -6.76
C ALA A 14 0.12 -7.77 -5.63
N ALA A 15 -1.17 -8.05 -5.90
CA ALA A 15 -2.06 -8.71 -4.95
C ALA A 15 -1.54 -10.08 -4.51
N MET A 16 -1.01 -10.87 -5.45
CA MET A 16 -0.38 -12.16 -5.14
C MET A 16 0.85 -12.00 -4.25
N ASN A 17 1.74 -11.04 -4.53
CA ASN A 17 2.93 -10.82 -3.71
C ASN A 17 2.58 -10.44 -2.27
N GLU A 18 1.59 -9.57 -2.06
CA GLU A 18 1.12 -9.21 -0.71
C GLU A 18 0.56 -10.41 0.05
N ILE A 19 -0.29 -11.19 -0.60
CA ILE A 19 -0.88 -12.41 -0.02
C ILE A 19 0.21 -13.45 0.28
N GLY A 20 1.17 -13.62 -0.63
CA GLY A 20 2.33 -14.50 -0.44
C GLY A 20 3.18 -14.08 0.76
N HIS A 21 3.44 -12.77 0.90
CA HIS A 21 4.12 -12.21 2.06
C HIS A 21 3.37 -12.53 3.37
N PHE A 22 2.04 -12.33 3.39
CA PHE A 22 1.22 -12.69 4.53
C PHE A 22 1.25 -14.19 4.86
N LEU A 23 1.16 -15.06 3.86
CA LEU A 23 1.21 -16.51 4.04
C LEU A 23 2.55 -16.99 4.60
N SER A 24 3.66 -16.47 4.05
CA SER A 24 5.02 -16.72 4.55
C SER A 24 5.16 -16.32 6.02
N ARG A 25 4.71 -15.12 6.39
CA ARG A 25 4.69 -14.65 7.79
C ARG A 25 3.79 -15.47 8.71
N SER A 26 2.81 -16.17 8.15
CA SER A 26 1.87 -17.02 8.87
C SER A 26 2.33 -18.49 8.95
N GLY A 27 3.55 -18.79 8.49
CA GLY A 27 4.10 -20.16 8.49
C GLY A 27 3.37 -21.13 7.55
N ILE A 28 2.59 -20.61 6.58
CA ILE A 28 1.92 -21.42 5.57
C ILE A 28 2.84 -21.55 4.36
N GLU A 29 3.53 -22.69 4.26
CA GLU A 29 4.40 -23.01 3.11
C GLU A 29 3.79 -24.06 2.17
N LYS A 30 2.77 -24.81 2.62
CA LYS A 30 2.25 -26.01 1.92
C LYS A 30 0.73 -26.05 1.81
N VAL A 31 0.11 -24.92 1.49
CA VAL A 31 -1.30 -24.92 1.06
C VAL A 31 -1.33 -24.70 -0.45
N GLN A 32 -2.14 -25.49 -1.15
CA GLN A 32 -2.54 -25.21 -2.53
C GLN A 32 -3.84 -24.38 -2.48
N PRO A 33 -3.75 -23.04 -2.53
CA PRO A 33 -4.96 -22.23 -2.60
C PRO A 33 -5.52 -22.24 -4.04
N GLU A 34 -6.77 -21.84 -4.18
CA GLU A 34 -7.38 -21.52 -5.47
C GLU A 34 -7.50 -20.00 -5.62
N GLY A 35 -7.32 -19.48 -6.84
CA GLY A 35 -7.50 -18.07 -7.16
C GLY A 35 -8.89 -17.80 -7.72
N TRP A 36 -9.63 -16.87 -7.13
CA TRP A 36 -10.89 -16.36 -7.67
C TRP A 36 -10.64 -14.98 -8.26
N LEU A 37 -10.75 -14.86 -9.59
CA LEU A 37 -10.46 -13.62 -10.31
C LEU A 37 -11.71 -12.76 -10.43
N LEU A 38 -11.60 -11.50 -10.02
CA LEU A 38 -12.64 -10.49 -10.14
C LEU A 38 -12.25 -9.46 -11.21
N PRO A 39 -13.15 -9.15 -12.17
CA PRO A 39 -12.91 -8.06 -13.11
C PRO A 39 -12.87 -6.71 -12.38
N GLU A 40 -12.27 -5.69 -12.99
CA GLU A 40 -12.38 -4.32 -12.48
C GLU A 40 -13.85 -3.89 -12.38
N ALA A 41 -14.18 -3.21 -11.29
CA ALA A 41 -15.53 -2.72 -11.05
C ALA A 41 -15.48 -1.33 -10.41
N GLU A 42 -16.36 -0.46 -10.89
CA GLU A 42 -16.59 0.89 -10.33
C GLU A 42 -17.30 0.83 -8.97
N CYS A 43 -18.01 -0.26 -8.69
CA CYS A 43 -18.76 -0.49 -7.46
C CYS A 43 -18.54 -1.93 -6.99
N MET A 44 -18.40 -2.12 -5.67
CA MET A 44 -18.12 -3.42 -5.07
C MET A 44 -19.37 -4.30 -4.92
N GLU A 45 -20.60 -3.76 -5.03
CA GLU A 45 -21.84 -4.54 -4.82
C GLU A 45 -21.96 -5.73 -5.78
N PRO A 46 -21.81 -5.58 -7.12
CA PRO A 46 -21.98 -6.70 -8.03
C PRO A 46 -20.89 -7.77 -7.84
N GLN A 47 -19.67 -7.36 -7.49
CA GLN A 47 -18.58 -8.27 -7.13
C GLN A 47 -18.92 -9.05 -5.85
N LEU A 48 -19.46 -8.38 -4.84
CA LEU A 48 -19.87 -9.00 -3.59
C LEU A 48 -21.00 -10.02 -3.79
N ASP A 49 -22.00 -9.71 -4.62
CA ASP A 49 -23.07 -10.63 -5.00
C ASP A 49 -22.52 -11.87 -5.72
N ALA A 50 -21.61 -11.67 -6.68
CA ALA A 50 -20.97 -12.74 -7.42
C ALA A 50 -20.10 -13.63 -6.51
N LEU A 51 -19.31 -13.04 -5.61
CA LEU A 51 -18.51 -13.76 -4.61
C LEU A 51 -19.40 -14.59 -3.68
N TYR A 52 -20.50 -14.02 -3.19
CA TYR A 52 -21.44 -14.73 -2.32
C TYR A 52 -22.07 -15.94 -3.04
N ALA A 53 -22.50 -15.77 -4.28
CA ALA A 53 -23.05 -16.85 -5.10
C ALA A 53 -21.99 -17.91 -5.47
N HIS A 54 -20.74 -17.51 -5.70
CA HIS A 54 -19.64 -18.43 -5.95
C HIS A 54 -19.29 -19.24 -4.70
N TYR A 55 -19.16 -18.60 -3.55
CA TYR A 55 -18.89 -19.26 -2.27
C TYR A 55 -19.91 -20.36 -1.96
N ALA A 56 -21.19 -20.13 -2.26
CA ALA A 56 -22.24 -21.14 -2.05
C ALA A 56 -22.01 -22.45 -2.83
N ARG A 57 -21.29 -22.39 -3.95
CA ARG A 57 -20.95 -23.55 -4.81
C ARG A 57 -19.57 -24.12 -4.50
N ALA A 58 -18.66 -23.26 -4.04
CA ALA A 58 -17.27 -23.59 -3.74
C ALA A 58 -16.86 -22.97 -2.39
N PRO A 59 -17.34 -23.50 -1.25
CA PRO A 59 -17.00 -22.94 0.06
C PRO A 59 -15.49 -23.04 0.31
N ALA A 60 -14.96 -22.10 1.09
CA ALA A 60 -13.58 -22.05 1.55
C ALA A 60 -13.56 -21.71 3.04
N ASP A 61 -12.57 -22.20 3.79
CA ASP A 61 -12.44 -21.89 5.22
C ASP A 61 -11.91 -20.46 5.43
N ILE A 62 -11.01 -20.04 4.54
CA ILE A 62 -10.33 -18.74 4.58
C ILE A 62 -10.39 -18.12 3.18
N LEU A 63 -10.78 -16.86 3.12
CA LEU A 63 -10.76 -16.03 1.93
C LEU A 63 -9.76 -14.90 2.18
N LEU A 64 -8.71 -14.84 1.37
CA LEU A 64 -7.67 -13.82 1.45
C LEU A 64 -7.91 -12.78 0.36
N PHE A 65 -8.01 -11.53 0.77
CA PHE A 65 -8.17 -10.37 -0.10
C PHE A 65 -6.86 -9.57 -0.07
N PRO A 66 -6.47 -8.90 -1.17
CA PRO A 66 -5.33 -7.99 -1.17
C PRO A 66 -5.53 -6.85 -0.18
N SER A 67 -4.45 -6.09 0.04
CA SER A 67 -4.54 -4.85 0.80
C SER A 67 -5.37 -3.79 0.05
N GLY A 68 -5.48 -2.59 0.63
CA GLY A 68 -6.26 -1.50 0.05
C GLY A 68 -7.75 -1.54 0.39
N TRP A 69 -8.48 -0.54 -0.10
CA TRP A 69 -9.86 -0.30 0.30
C TRP A 69 -10.82 -1.32 -0.31
N GLN A 70 -10.64 -1.72 -1.57
CA GLN A 70 -11.50 -2.71 -2.22
C GLN A 70 -11.44 -4.05 -1.49
N GLY A 71 -10.24 -4.55 -1.20
CA GLY A 71 -10.04 -5.80 -0.48
C GLY A 71 -10.63 -5.75 0.93
N ALA A 72 -10.41 -4.65 1.66
CA ALA A 72 -10.99 -4.45 2.99
C ALA A 72 -12.52 -4.38 2.98
N GLU A 73 -13.10 -3.69 2.00
CA GLU A 73 -14.55 -3.59 1.84
C GLU A 73 -15.16 -4.95 1.54
N LEU A 74 -14.66 -5.65 0.50
CA LEU A 74 -15.17 -6.96 0.11
C LEU A 74 -15.04 -7.99 1.24
N ALA A 75 -13.88 -8.05 1.92
CA ALA A 75 -13.66 -8.96 3.05
C ALA A 75 -14.70 -8.74 4.16
N THR A 76 -14.90 -7.49 4.55
CA THR A 76 -15.81 -7.13 5.65
C THR A 76 -17.26 -7.46 5.30
N ARG A 77 -17.70 -7.03 4.11
CA ARG A 77 -19.09 -7.20 3.68
C ARG A 77 -19.42 -8.65 3.38
N LEU A 78 -18.48 -9.41 2.80
CA LEU A 78 -18.67 -10.84 2.54
C LEU A 78 -18.74 -11.64 3.84
N ALA A 79 -17.85 -11.38 4.80
CA ALA A 79 -17.90 -12.05 6.11
C ALA A 79 -19.26 -11.89 6.78
N TYR A 80 -19.80 -10.67 6.77
CA TYR A 80 -21.12 -10.39 7.34
C TYR A 80 -22.23 -11.23 6.65
N ARG A 81 -22.27 -11.25 5.31
CA ARG A 81 -23.28 -12.03 4.56
C ARG A 81 -23.15 -13.53 4.82
N LEU A 82 -21.92 -14.03 4.96
CA LEU A 82 -21.63 -15.44 5.22
C LEU A 82 -21.78 -15.84 6.70
N LYS A 83 -22.06 -14.87 7.59
CA LYS A 83 -22.02 -15.06 9.06
C LYS A 83 -20.65 -15.58 9.55
N GLY A 84 -19.60 -15.24 8.81
CA GLY A 84 -18.21 -15.47 9.17
C GLY A 84 -17.62 -14.28 9.90
N GLU A 85 -16.29 -14.20 9.90
CA GLU A 85 -15.56 -13.11 10.56
C GLU A 85 -14.54 -12.47 9.63
N ALA A 86 -14.39 -11.15 9.79
CA ALA A 86 -13.44 -10.37 9.02
C ALA A 86 -12.32 -9.81 9.89
N CYS A 87 -11.12 -9.76 9.33
CA CYS A 87 -10.03 -8.94 9.86
C CYS A 87 -9.36 -8.21 8.70
N THR A 88 -9.37 -6.89 8.75
CA THR A 88 -8.74 -6.05 7.73
C THR A 88 -7.29 -5.76 8.07
N ALA A 89 -6.45 -5.55 7.06
CA ALA A 89 -5.02 -5.28 7.21
C ALA A 89 -4.30 -6.32 8.12
N ALA A 90 -4.59 -7.60 7.91
CA ALA A 90 -3.99 -8.72 8.63
C ALA A 90 -2.49 -8.83 8.27
N ALA A 91 -1.62 -8.75 9.28
CA ALA A 91 -0.17 -8.80 9.11
C ALA A 91 0.43 -10.22 9.25
N GLY A 92 -0.33 -11.14 9.85
CA GLY A 92 0.02 -12.55 9.96
C GLY A 92 -1.06 -13.31 10.72
N ALA A 93 -1.06 -14.63 10.64
CA ALA A 93 -2.03 -15.48 11.33
C ALA A 93 -1.38 -16.76 11.87
N ASP A 94 -1.97 -17.29 12.94
CA ASP A 94 -1.79 -18.67 13.40
C ASP A 94 -3.16 -19.34 13.24
N PHE A 95 -3.33 -20.06 12.14
CA PHE A 95 -4.60 -20.67 11.77
C PHE A 95 -4.99 -21.83 12.70
N ASP A 96 -4.01 -22.53 13.26
CA ASP A 96 -4.24 -23.63 14.21
C ASP A 96 -4.79 -23.09 15.54
N GLN A 97 -4.21 -22.00 16.04
CA GLN A 97 -4.66 -21.34 17.28
C GLN A 97 -5.84 -20.40 17.07
N ARG A 98 -6.29 -20.25 15.83
CA ARG A 98 -7.37 -19.35 15.43
C ARG A 98 -7.06 -17.87 15.71
N LEU A 99 -5.80 -17.45 15.52
CA LEU A 99 -5.33 -16.09 15.81
C LEU A 99 -4.95 -15.33 14.54
N VAL A 100 -5.30 -14.05 14.48
CA VAL A 100 -4.87 -13.11 13.44
C VAL A 100 -4.22 -11.91 14.10
N SER A 101 -3.06 -11.51 13.62
CA SER A 101 -2.32 -10.34 14.09
C SER A 101 -2.43 -9.19 13.11
N LYS A 102 -2.56 -7.96 13.60
CA LYS A 102 -2.52 -6.74 12.79
C LYS A 102 -1.92 -5.57 13.56
N ASN A 103 -1.40 -4.60 12.82
CA ASN A 103 -1.01 -3.33 13.41
C ASN A 103 -2.25 -2.53 13.85
N ALA A 104 -2.13 -1.88 15.01
CA ALA A 104 -3.14 -0.99 15.58
C ALA A 104 -2.49 0.33 16.00
N TRP A 105 -3.30 1.37 16.17
CA TRP A 105 -2.83 2.71 16.59
C TRP A 105 -1.69 3.25 15.74
N GLY A 106 -1.82 3.14 14.41
CA GLY A 106 -0.80 3.62 13.47
C GLY A 106 0.52 2.85 13.52
N GLY A 107 0.51 1.60 13.98
CA GLY A 107 1.70 0.76 14.10
C GLY A 107 2.36 0.81 15.49
N ALA A 108 1.84 1.59 16.42
CA ALA A 108 2.35 1.64 17.79
C ALA A 108 2.09 0.34 18.58
N LEU A 109 1.06 -0.41 18.19
CA LEU A 109 0.71 -1.69 18.82
C LEU A 109 0.51 -2.79 17.77
N VAL A 110 0.74 -4.02 18.18
CA VAL A 110 0.32 -5.22 17.45
C VAL A 110 -0.86 -5.84 18.20
N ALA A 111 -2.04 -5.84 17.59
CA ALA A 111 -3.21 -6.51 18.12
C ALA A 111 -3.21 -7.98 17.67
N THR A 112 -3.49 -8.89 18.60
CA THR A 112 -3.74 -10.31 18.30
C THR A 112 -5.21 -10.61 18.59
N LEU A 113 -5.94 -11.00 17.55
CA LEU A 113 -7.38 -11.21 17.56
C LEU A 113 -7.67 -12.70 17.39
N ARG A 114 -8.60 -13.24 18.18
CA ARG A 114 -9.04 -14.63 18.06
C ARG A 114 -10.33 -14.69 17.26
N LEU A 115 -10.32 -15.40 16.14
CA LEU A 115 -11.50 -15.56 15.29
C LEU A 115 -12.27 -16.84 15.61
N GLN A 116 -13.59 -16.76 15.79
CA GLN A 116 -14.44 -17.84 16.29
C GLN A 116 -15.31 -18.51 15.22
N ASN A 117 -15.79 -17.74 14.24
CA ASN A 117 -16.71 -18.23 13.23
C ASN A 117 -16.04 -18.31 11.85
N ASN A 118 -16.37 -19.37 11.10
CA ASN A 118 -15.94 -19.55 9.72
C ASN A 118 -17.04 -19.08 8.76
N PRO A 119 -16.71 -18.64 7.54
CA PRO A 119 -15.35 -18.51 7.01
C PRO A 119 -14.64 -17.25 7.51
N TRP A 120 -13.31 -17.24 7.41
CA TRP A 120 -12.51 -16.06 7.70
C TRP A 120 -12.28 -15.25 6.43
N CYS A 121 -12.70 -14.00 6.40
CA CYS A 121 -12.41 -13.08 5.31
C CYS A 121 -11.33 -12.09 5.75
N LEU A 122 -10.09 -12.29 5.30
CA LEU A 122 -8.96 -11.48 5.72
C LEU A 122 -8.51 -10.60 4.55
N SER A 123 -8.55 -9.28 4.70
CA SER A 123 -7.75 -8.42 3.83
C SER A 123 -6.36 -8.30 4.42
N VAL A 124 -5.32 -8.58 3.64
CA VAL A 124 -3.94 -8.57 4.13
C VAL A 124 -3.44 -7.14 4.34
N ALA A 125 -2.46 -6.96 5.21
CA ALA A 125 -1.75 -5.70 5.36
C ALA A 125 -0.96 -5.41 4.07
N ALA A 126 -0.86 -4.13 3.70
CA ALA A 126 -0.01 -3.73 2.60
C ALA A 126 1.43 -4.17 2.86
N ALA A 127 2.08 -4.69 1.81
CA ALA A 127 3.47 -5.11 1.86
C ALA A 127 4.22 -4.57 0.63
N PRO A 128 4.45 -3.24 0.55
CA PRO A 128 5.24 -2.66 -0.52
C PRO A 128 6.61 -3.33 -0.60
N GLY A 129 7.04 -3.69 -1.81
CA GLY A 129 8.31 -4.40 -2.03
C GLY A 129 8.31 -5.89 -1.63
N ALA A 130 7.14 -6.48 -1.36
CA ALA A 130 7.05 -7.93 -1.17
C ALA A 130 7.66 -8.70 -2.35
N GLU A 131 8.40 -9.77 -2.03
CA GLU A 131 9.03 -10.63 -3.03
C GLU A 131 7.99 -11.26 -3.97
N SER A 132 8.42 -11.57 -5.19
CA SER A 132 7.53 -12.21 -6.15
C SER A 132 7.10 -13.59 -5.65
N TRP A 133 5.79 -13.79 -5.55
CA TRP A 133 5.20 -15.06 -5.13
C TRP A 133 4.32 -15.62 -6.24
N GLN A 134 4.79 -16.70 -6.87
CA GLN A 134 4.15 -17.32 -8.03
C GLN A 134 3.93 -18.83 -7.79
N PRO A 135 3.01 -19.20 -6.88
CA PRO A 135 2.67 -20.60 -6.65
C PRO A 135 1.93 -21.17 -7.87
N GLU A 136 2.00 -22.49 -8.05
CA GLU A 136 1.15 -23.20 -9.00
C GLU A 136 -0.26 -23.33 -8.40
N ILE A 137 -1.19 -22.50 -8.89
CA ILE A 137 -2.57 -22.43 -8.41
C ILE A 137 -3.55 -22.33 -9.59
N ASP A 138 -4.71 -22.95 -9.44
CA ASP A 138 -5.79 -22.84 -10.41
C ASP A 138 -6.53 -21.50 -10.23
N PHE A 139 -6.79 -20.82 -11.35
CA PHE A 139 -7.52 -19.56 -11.38
C PHE A 139 -8.92 -19.75 -11.97
N PHE A 140 -9.92 -19.24 -11.27
CA PHE A 140 -11.33 -19.29 -11.64
C PHE A 140 -11.87 -17.86 -11.82
N PRO A 141 -12.16 -17.44 -13.05
CA PRO A 141 -12.86 -16.18 -13.30
C PRO A 141 -14.25 -16.19 -12.68
N ILE A 142 -14.56 -15.16 -11.89
CA ILE A 142 -15.88 -14.98 -11.28
C ILE A 142 -16.68 -14.01 -12.14
N PRO A 143 -17.76 -14.47 -12.79
CA PRO A 143 -18.58 -13.58 -13.62
C PRO A 143 -19.31 -12.57 -12.73
N VAL A 144 -19.14 -11.29 -13.03
CA VAL A 144 -19.77 -10.17 -12.32
C VAL A 144 -20.79 -9.52 -13.23
N ALA A 145 -21.98 -9.23 -12.71
CA ALA A 145 -23.00 -8.52 -13.46
C ALA A 145 -22.58 -7.06 -13.68
N GLU A 146 -22.80 -6.54 -14.89
CA GLU A 146 -22.56 -5.13 -15.21
C GLU A 146 -23.61 -4.18 -14.59
N GLN A 147 -24.71 -4.74 -14.05
CA GLN A 147 -25.78 -3.95 -13.48
C GLN A 147 -25.32 -3.23 -12.22
N LYS A 148 -25.37 -1.90 -12.26
CA LYS A 148 -25.12 -1.04 -11.10
C LYS A 148 -26.31 -1.07 -10.13
N PRO A 149 -26.07 -0.93 -8.82
CA PRO A 149 -27.16 -0.85 -7.85
C PRO A 149 -28.03 0.39 -8.06
N ASP A 150 -29.34 0.28 -7.83
CA ASP A 150 -30.30 1.38 -8.03
C ASP A 150 -30.04 2.61 -7.14
N TRP A 151 -29.30 2.43 -6.04
CA TRP A 151 -28.89 3.51 -5.13
C TRP A 151 -27.64 4.26 -5.61
N LEU A 152 -26.92 3.75 -6.62
CA LEU A 152 -25.73 4.39 -7.18
C LEU A 152 -26.16 5.37 -8.28
N VAL A 153 -26.20 6.66 -7.95
CA VAL A 153 -26.64 7.72 -8.87
C VAL A 153 -25.62 8.00 -9.97
N GLU A 154 -24.35 8.12 -9.60
CA GLU A 154 -23.26 8.43 -10.53
C GLU A 154 -21.96 7.80 -10.00
N CYS A 155 -21.14 7.31 -10.93
CA CYS A 155 -19.75 6.93 -10.66
C CYS A 155 -18.90 7.38 -11.83
N THR A 156 -17.87 8.16 -11.53
CA THR A 156 -16.95 8.70 -12.53
C THR A 156 -15.56 8.21 -12.18
N ALA A 157 -15.03 7.32 -13.00
CA ALA A 157 -13.63 6.97 -12.96
C ALA A 157 -12.82 8.19 -13.39
N VAL A 158 -12.19 8.87 -12.43
CA VAL A 158 -11.19 9.89 -12.74
C VAL A 158 -9.91 9.12 -13.01
N ALA A 159 -9.53 9.02 -14.29
CA ALA A 159 -8.24 8.46 -14.65
C ALA A 159 -7.16 9.20 -13.86
N ASP A 160 -6.38 8.45 -13.09
CA ASP A 160 -5.17 8.97 -12.50
C ASP A 160 -4.11 9.04 -13.62
N GLU A 161 -4.27 10.01 -14.54
CA GLU A 161 -3.32 10.29 -15.61
C GLU A 161 -1.91 10.63 -15.06
N ARG A 162 -1.80 10.75 -13.73
CA ARG A 162 -0.57 11.01 -12.97
C ARG A 162 -0.24 9.89 -11.99
N ALA A 163 -0.68 8.65 -12.21
CA ALA A 163 -0.16 7.51 -11.47
C ALA A 163 1.38 7.53 -11.58
N SER A 164 2.03 8.07 -10.56
CA SER A 164 3.36 8.68 -10.64
C SER A 164 4.48 7.63 -10.72
N GLY A 165 4.11 6.36 -10.88
CA GLY A 165 4.97 5.20 -10.65
C GLY A 165 5.56 5.19 -9.23
N LEU A 166 5.12 6.08 -8.33
CA LEU A 166 5.81 6.37 -7.09
C LEU A 166 5.83 5.16 -6.14
N ALA A 167 4.77 4.36 -6.15
CA ALA A 167 4.70 3.10 -5.39
C ALA A 167 5.80 2.10 -5.79
N GLU A 168 6.22 2.11 -7.06
CA GLU A 168 7.21 1.19 -7.64
C GLU A 168 8.60 1.84 -7.83
N ALA A 169 8.73 3.12 -7.44
CA ALA A 169 9.94 3.88 -7.68
C ALA A 169 11.10 3.38 -6.80
N LYS A 170 12.23 3.08 -7.45
CA LYS A 170 13.47 2.66 -6.76
C LYS A 170 14.17 3.80 -6.04
N PHE A 171 14.09 5.01 -6.59
CA PHE A 171 14.72 6.21 -6.03
C PHE A 171 13.64 7.27 -5.85
N VAL A 172 13.43 7.72 -4.61
CA VAL A 172 12.37 8.68 -4.27
C VAL A 172 12.95 9.87 -3.55
N LEU A 173 12.64 11.07 -4.05
CA LEU A 173 12.83 12.33 -3.33
C LEU A 173 11.50 12.70 -2.66
N ALA A 174 11.43 12.54 -1.35
CA ALA A 174 10.26 12.82 -0.54
C ALA A 174 10.37 14.22 0.09
N VAL A 175 9.54 15.16 -0.36
CA VAL A 175 9.66 16.58 -0.03
C VAL A 175 8.61 17.03 0.97
N GLY A 176 9.04 17.75 2.01
CA GLY A 176 8.15 18.24 3.06
C GLY A 176 7.79 19.72 2.95
N ARG A 177 7.26 20.25 4.07
CA ARG A 177 6.96 21.69 4.20
C ARG A 177 8.19 22.57 4.01
N GLY A 178 9.39 22.03 4.24
CA GLY A 178 10.65 22.74 4.04
C GLY A 178 10.85 23.32 2.64
N ALA A 179 10.15 22.82 1.61
CA ALA A 179 10.17 23.43 0.28
C ALA A 179 9.71 24.91 0.28
N GLY A 180 8.79 25.28 1.17
CA GLY A 180 8.38 26.67 1.39
C GLY A 180 7.46 27.29 0.33
N SER A 181 7.41 26.77 -0.90
CA SER A 181 6.54 27.29 -1.98
C SER A 181 6.35 26.30 -3.13
N SER A 182 5.36 26.55 -3.99
CA SER A 182 5.17 25.80 -5.24
C SER A 182 6.33 26.02 -6.23
N GLN A 183 6.87 27.24 -6.32
CA GLN A 183 8.00 27.55 -7.20
C GLN A 183 9.26 26.78 -6.79
N ALA A 184 9.53 26.67 -5.48
CA ALA A 184 10.63 25.85 -4.98
C ALA A 184 10.36 24.35 -5.22
N MET A 185 9.11 23.89 -5.09
CA MET A 185 8.74 22.51 -5.42
C MET A 185 9.03 22.16 -6.88
N GLU A 186 8.71 23.05 -7.83
CA GLU A 186 9.04 22.85 -9.25
C GLU A 186 10.55 22.69 -9.49
N GLN A 187 11.37 23.48 -8.78
CA GLN A 187 12.83 23.36 -8.85
C GLN A 187 13.31 22.02 -8.28
N ILE A 188 12.75 21.60 -7.16
CA ILE A 188 13.07 20.33 -6.50
C ILE A 188 12.67 19.14 -7.39
N GLU A 189 11.51 19.21 -8.04
CA GLU A 189 11.06 18.19 -9.00
C GLU A 189 12.00 18.11 -10.22
N ALA A 190 12.47 19.25 -10.74
CA ALA A 190 13.47 19.25 -11.81
C ALA A 190 14.80 18.63 -11.35
N CYS A 191 15.22 18.86 -10.10
CA CYS A 191 16.40 18.22 -9.51
C CYS A 191 16.19 16.70 -9.38
N ALA A 192 15.02 16.27 -8.90
CA ALA A 192 14.68 14.84 -8.79
C ALA A 192 14.77 14.13 -10.15
N ILE A 193 14.18 14.73 -11.20
CA ILE A 193 14.24 14.22 -12.56
C ILE A 193 15.70 14.10 -13.03
N ALA A 194 16.52 15.13 -12.78
CA ALA A 194 17.94 15.13 -13.15
C ALA A 194 18.74 14.03 -12.43
N MET A 195 18.31 13.60 -11.25
CA MET A 195 18.90 12.50 -10.48
C MET A 195 18.24 11.13 -10.77
N GLY A 196 17.26 11.06 -11.67
CA GLY A 196 16.53 9.82 -11.96
C GLY A 196 15.59 9.37 -10.83
N MET A 197 15.15 10.30 -9.98
CA MET A 197 14.29 10.05 -8.83
C MET A 197 12.84 10.45 -9.11
N GLN A 198 11.88 9.70 -8.58
CA GLN A 198 10.48 10.13 -8.52
C GLN A 198 10.25 11.03 -7.32
N THR A 199 9.36 12.00 -7.43
CA THR A 199 9.05 12.92 -6.32
C THR A 199 7.80 12.46 -5.58
N GLY A 200 7.94 12.29 -4.26
CA GLY A 200 6.82 12.17 -3.32
C GLY A 200 6.77 13.38 -2.39
N ALA A 201 5.66 13.56 -1.68
CA ALA A 201 5.43 14.74 -0.87
C ALA A 201 4.73 14.45 0.45
N SER A 202 5.02 15.26 1.47
CA SER A 202 4.29 15.20 2.73
C SER A 202 2.88 15.78 2.60
N ARG A 203 2.01 15.45 3.56
CA ARG A 203 0.65 16.01 3.65
C ARG A 203 0.65 17.55 3.65
N GLU A 204 1.61 18.18 4.32
CA GLU A 204 1.67 19.64 4.35
C GLU A 204 1.93 20.22 2.96
N ALA A 205 2.83 19.63 2.18
CA ALA A 205 3.16 20.12 0.83
C ALA A 205 1.96 20.01 -0.14
N VAL A 206 1.23 18.89 -0.12
CA VAL A 206 0.01 18.73 -0.96
C VAL A 206 -1.14 19.61 -0.48
N MET A 207 -1.32 19.81 0.83
CA MET A 207 -2.37 20.67 1.37
C MET A 207 -2.12 22.15 1.15
N HIS A 208 -0.86 22.56 0.99
CA HIS A 208 -0.51 23.89 0.48
C HIS A 208 -0.60 24.01 -1.05
N ALA A 209 -1.04 22.96 -1.75
CA ALA A 209 -1.14 22.88 -3.21
C ALA A 209 0.20 23.14 -3.92
N TRP A 210 1.33 22.75 -3.31
CA TRP A 210 2.64 22.85 -3.97
C TRP A 210 2.89 21.69 -4.94
N CYS A 211 2.18 20.57 -4.74
CA CYS A 211 2.20 19.40 -5.60
C CYS A 211 0.84 18.69 -5.51
N SER A 212 0.61 17.72 -6.39
CA SER A 212 -0.67 17.02 -6.50
C SER A 212 -0.80 15.87 -5.47
N MET A 213 -2.05 15.48 -5.18
CA MET A 213 -2.39 14.50 -4.13
C MET A 213 -1.89 13.08 -4.44
N ASP A 214 -1.68 12.77 -5.71
CA ASP A 214 -1.03 11.56 -6.25
C ASP A 214 0.43 11.40 -5.79
N LYS A 215 1.07 12.44 -5.26
CA LYS A 215 2.41 12.40 -4.68
C LYS A 215 2.39 12.23 -3.16
N LEU A 216 1.22 12.20 -2.52
CA LEU A 216 1.11 12.14 -1.06
C LEU A 216 1.70 10.83 -0.52
N LEU A 217 2.78 10.93 0.25
CA LEU A 217 3.36 9.83 1.00
C LEU A 217 2.81 9.79 2.42
N GLY A 218 2.45 8.59 2.88
CA GLY A 218 2.07 8.35 4.28
C GLY A 218 0.89 7.41 4.47
N MET A 219 0.39 7.34 5.70
CA MET A 219 -0.71 6.45 6.12
C MET A 219 -2.00 6.65 5.29
N SER A 220 -2.26 7.88 4.85
CA SER A 220 -3.43 8.22 4.03
C SER A 220 -3.11 8.37 2.54
N GLY A 221 -1.89 8.01 2.14
CA GLY A 221 -1.39 8.16 0.78
C GLY A 221 -0.65 6.91 0.35
N ILE A 222 0.37 7.10 -0.48
CA ILE A 222 1.19 6.03 -1.03
C ILE A 222 2.22 5.58 0.00
N GLN A 223 2.39 4.27 0.10
CA GLN A 223 3.51 3.65 0.79
C GLN A 223 4.50 3.10 -0.25
N ILE A 224 5.77 3.39 -0.07
CA ILE A 224 6.85 3.02 -1.00
C ILE A 224 7.83 2.07 -0.32
N ALA A 225 8.51 1.25 -1.14
CA ALA A 225 9.65 0.43 -0.74
C ALA A 225 10.84 0.73 -1.67
N ALA A 226 11.30 1.98 -1.65
CA ALA A 226 12.39 2.45 -2.49
C ALA A 226 13.74 1.87 -2.04
N ASP A 227 14.66 1.68 -2.99
CA ASP A 227 16.06 1.35 -2.68
C ASP A 227 16.72 2.52 -1.93
N VAL A 228 16.44 3.76 -2.35
CA VAL A 228 16.85 4.99 -1.65
C VAL A 228 15.68 5.98 -1.57
N CYS A 229 15.38 6.42 -0.36
CA CYS A 229 14.46 7.51 -0.08
C CYS A 229 15.21 8.71 0.49
N LEU A 230 15.34 9.78 -0.31
CA LEU A 230 15.86 11.07 0.13
C LEU A 230 14.71 11.92 0.68
N ALA A 231 14.64 12.07 2.00
CA ALA A 231 13.61 12.80 2.71
C ALA A 231 14.09 14.23 3.03
N ALA A 232 13.65 15.21 2.24
CA ALA A 232 14.13 16.58 2.29
C ALA A 232 13.08 17.55 2.84
N GLY A 233 13.44 18.33 3.87
CA GLY A 233 12.55 19.34 4.46
C GLY A 233 11.32 18.74 5.16
N VAL A 234 11.39 17.50 5.64
CA VAL A 234 10.31 16.81 6.35
C VAL A 234 10.58 16.73 7.85
N SER A 235 9.53 16.85 8.67
CA SER A 235 9.65 16.81 10.14
C SER A 235 9.76 15.40 10.72
N GLY A 236 9.30 14.38 9.99
CA GLY A 236 9.26 12.98 10.46
C GLY A 236 8.02 12.62 11.28
N ALA A 237 6.87 13.21 10.97
CA ALA A 237 5.60 12.83 11.60
C ALA A 237 5.29 11.32 11.39
N PRO A 238 4.76 10.58 12.39
CA PRO A 238 4.54 9.14 12.27
C PRO A 238 3.73 8.71 11.03
N ALA A 239 2.72 9.51 10.66
CA ALA A 239 1.91 9.25 9.47
C ALA A 239 2.69 9.40 8.16
N PHE A 240 3.71 10.26 8.09
CA PHE A 240 4.61 10.35 6.94
C PHE A 240 5.61 9.19 6.93
N ILE A 241 6.17 8.87 8.10
CA ILE A 241 7.12 7.75 8.24
C ILE A 241 6.50 6.43 7.77
N SER A 242 5.23 6.16 8.05
CA SER A 242 4.57 4.96 7.55
C SER A 242 4.53 4.85 6.03
N GLY A 243 4.70 5.96 5.30
CA GLY A 243 4.79 5.99 3.84
C GLY A 243 6.15 5.57 3.31
N ILE A 244 7.23 5.81 4.07
CA ILE A 244 8.61 5.57 3.61
C ILE A 244 9.33 4.45 4.38
N ALA A 245 8.73 3.92 5.44
CA ALA A 245 9.35 2.98 6.39
C ALA A 245 9.82 1.67 5.76
N HIS A 246 9.32 1.30 4.58
CA HIS A 246 9.75 0.11 3.85
C HIS A 246 10.90 0.38 2.88
N SER A 247 11.41 1.63 2.82
CA SER A 247 12.57 1.96 2.01
C SER A 247 13.83 1.34 2.62
N ARG A 248 14.73 0.86 1.76
CA ARG A 248 15.95 0.17 2.18
C ARG A 248 16.99 1.10 2.80
N PHE A 249 17.07 2.34 2.29
CA PHE A 249 18.01 3.35 2.76
C PHE A 249 17.37 4.73 2.77
N ILE A 250 17.35 5.39 3.92
CA ILE A 250 16.71 6.69 4.13
C ILE A 250 17.78 7.74 4.42
N VAL A 251 17.85 8.76 3.56
CA VAL A 251 18.69 9.95 3.77
C VAL A 251 17.79 11.11 4.17
N ALA A 252 18.07 11.81 5.26
CA ALA A 252 17.29 12.96 5.70
C ALA A 252 18.08 14.26 5.56
N VAL A 253 17.44 15.29 5.00
CA VAL A 253 17.98 16.67 4.94
C VAL A 253 17.01 17.59 5.66
N ASN A 254 17.46 18.22 6.74
CA ASN A 254 16.65 19.16 7.49
C ASN A 254 17.51 20.20 8.21
N SER A 255 17.12 21.47 8.18
CA SER A 255 17.84 22.56 8.84
C SER A 255 17.70 22.54 10.37
N ASP A 256 16.66 21.89 10.91
CA ASP A 256 16.48 21.68 12.34
C ASP A 256 17.21 20.39 12.79
N PRO A 257 18.33 20.48 13.53
CA PRO A 257 19.07 19.32 14.02
C PRO A 257 18.26 18.42 14.97
N GLN A 258 17.13 18.89 15.49
CA GLN A 258 16.25 18.13 16.38
C GLN A 258 15.05 17.51 15.66
N ALA A 259 14.98 17.60 14.33
CA ALA A 259 13.87 17.04 13.57
C ALA A 259 13.71 15.53 13.79
N ALA A 260 12.48 15.07 13.99
CA ALA A 260 12.18 13.68 14.30
C ALA A 260 12.54 12.71 13.17
N ILE A 261 12.62 13.19 11.91
CA ILE A 261 13.02 12.40 10.75
C ILE A 261 14.38 11.73 10.95
N PHE A 262 15.31 12.38 11.66
CA PHE A 262 16.65 11.81 11.89
C PHE A 262 16.64 10.52 12.71
N ARG A 263 15.56 10.24 13.46
CA ARG A 263 15.39 8.95 14.17
C ARG A 263 15.05 7.79 13.23
N HIS A 264 14.69 8.09 11.99
CA HIS A 264 14.26 7.14 10.98
C HIS A 264 15.18 7.13 9.75
N ALA A 265 16.27 7.90 9.78
CA ALA A 265 17.21 8.02 8.68
C ALA A 265 18.49 7.25 8.98
N ASP A 266 19.04 6.60 7.95
CA ASP A 266 20.36 5.97 7.99
C ASP A 266 21.46 7.04 7.92
N VAL A 267 21.20 8.14 7.21
CA VAL A 267 22.09 9.30 7.09
C VAL A 267 21.30 10.58 7.30
N GLY A 268 21.82 11.48 8.15
CA GLY A 268 21.24 12.80 8.39
C GLY A 268 22.18 13.92 7.98
N ILE A 269 21.67 14.91 7.24
CA ILE A 269 22.35 16.14 6.84
C ILE A 269 21.60 17.31 7.48
N VAL A 270 22.30 18.09 8.30
CA VAL A 270 21.75 19.30 8.93
C VAL A 270 22.15 20.52 8.12
N ASP A 271 21.31 20.87 7.15
CA ASP A 271 21.50 22.03 6.28
C ASP A 271 20.18 22.42 5.60
N ASP A 272 20.20 23.51 4.82
CA ASP A 272 19.13 23.86 3.90
C ASP A 272 19.02 22.81 2.77
N LEU A 273 17.78 22.46 2.41
CA LEU A 273 17.52 21.41 1.43
C LEU A 273 17.94 21.83 0.01
N LEU A 274 17.76 23.08 -0.40
CA LEU A 274 18.00 23.48 -1.80
C LEU A 274 19.49 23.41 -2.16
N PRO A 275 20.43 23.97 -1.37
CA PRO A 275 21.86 23.82 -1.64
C PRO A 275 22.32 22.36 -1.65
N VAL A 276 21.83 21.55 -0.71
CA VAL A 276 22.19 20.12 -0.63
C VAL A 276 21.69 19.36 -1.85
N LEU A 277 20.45 19.58 -2.29
CA LEU A 277 19.91 18.93 -3.49
C LEU A 277 20.67 19.33 -4.76
N ALA A 278 21.04 20.61 -4.89
CA ALA A 278 21.83 21.09 -6.01
C ALA A 278 23.21 20.43 -6.07
N GLU A 279 23.88 20.28 -4.93
CA GLU A 279 25.19 19.64 -4.87
C GLU A 279 25.10 18.13 -5.13
N LEU A 280 24.11 17.44 -4.54
CA LEU A 280 23.86 16.03 -4.82
C LEU A 280 23.60 15.78 -6.32
N GLN A 281 22.85 16.65 -6.97
CA GLN A 281 22.62 16.56 -8.41
C GLN A 281 23.94 16.68 -9.20
N ASN A 282 24.88 17.52 -8.77
CA ASN A 282 26.18 17.63 -9.42
C ASN A 282 26.99 16.34 -9.27
N CYS A 283 27.07 15.79 -8.05
CA CYS A 283 27.81 14.55 -7.80
C CYS A 283 27.26 13.36 -8.62
N VAL A 284 25.94 13.20 -8.68
CA VAL A 284 25.31 12.11 -9.44
C VAL A 284 25.60 12.22 -10.95
N ARG A 285 25.77 13.43 -11.48
CA ARG A 285 26.11 13.65 -12.90
C ARG A 285 27.57 13.35 -13.23
N GLU A 286 28.48 13.40 -12.26
CA GLU A 286 29.90 13.11 -12.51
C GLU A 286 30.19 11.60 -12.57
N ASP A 287 29.34 10.79 -11.93
CA ASP A 287 29.48 9.34 -11.82
C ASP A 287 28.68 8.54 -12.88
N ILE A 288 27.97 9.21 -13.79
CA ILE A 288 27.22 8.63 -14.92
C ILE A 288 27.84 9.05 -16.26
#